data_AF-A0A3R7BH85-F1
#
_entry.id   AF-A0A3R7BH85-F1
#
_cell.length_a   1.000
_cell.length_b   1.000
_cell.length_c   1.000
_cell.angle_alpha   90.00
_cell.angle_beta   90.00
_cell.angle_gamma   90.00
#
_symmetry.space_group_name_H-M   'P 1'
#
loop_
_entity.id
_entity.type
_entity.pdbx_description
1 polymer ?
#
loop_
_entity_poly.entity_id
_entity_poly.type
_entity_poly.pdbx_seq_one_letter_code
_entity_poly.pdbx_strand_id
1 'polypeptide(L)' 'MGKPFLCFKANATGKAKGYPAWQISFKAYTDNPDEWMDEYHIRSMVEAVFSSIKRCFGPD' A
#
# COMPACT_ATOMS: atom_id res chain seq x y z
N MET A 1 4.96 -14.28 3.42
CA MET A 1 4.04 -13.81 2.35
C MET A 1 3.94 -12.30 2.47
N GLY A 2 4.23 -11.56 1.40
CA GLY A 2 4.13 -10.09 1.41
C GLY A 2 2.66 -9.65 1.35
N LYS A 3 2.23 -8.82 2.29
CA LYS A 3 0.88 -8.23 2.29
C LYS A 3 0.98 -6.89 1.55
N PRO A 4 0.39 -6.75 0.34
CA PRO A 4 0.47 -5.50 -0.39
C PRO A 4 -0.41 -4.45 0.29
N PHE A 5 0.23 -3.39 0.78
CA PHE A 5 -0.43 -2.22 1.34
C PHE A 5 -0.66 -1.22 0.22
N LEU A 6 -1.92 -1.06 -0.17
CA LEU A 6 -2.33 -0.19 -1.25
C LEU A 6 -3.09 1.00 -0.67
N CYS A 7 -2.75 2.20 -1.13
CA CYS A 7 -3.56 3.38 -0.87
C CYS A 7 -4.77 3.31 -1.81
N PHE A 8 -5.95 3.05 -1.24
CA PHE A 8 -7.18 3.04 -2.00
C PHE A 8 -7.63 4.48 -2.25
N LYS A 9 -7.84 4.82 -3.53
CA LYS A 9 -8.47 6.09 -3.89
C LYS A 9 -9.90 6.09 -3.33
N ALA A 10 -10.47 7.25 -3.00
CA ALA A 10 -11.84 7.36 -2.49
C ALA A 10 -12.92 6.71 -3.40
N ASN A 11 -12.63 6.51 -4.69
CA ASN A 11 -13.50 5.85 -5.66
C ASN A 11 -13.08 4.39 -5.96
N ALA A 12 -12.17 3.82 -5.17
CA ALA A 12 -11.76 2.44 -5.34
C ALA A 12 -12.96 1.52 -5.07
N THR A 13 -13.14 0.52 -5.93
CA THR A 13 -14.17 -0.49 -5.77
C THR A 13 -13.55 -1.81 -5.32
N GLY A 14 -14.24 -2.52 -4.43
CA GLY A 14 -13.83 -3.85 -3.96
C GLY A 14 -13.85 -4.95 -5.04
N LYS A 15 -14.11 -4.61 -6.32
CA LYS A 15 -14.05 -5.54 -7.45
C LYS A 15 -12.58 -5.85 -7.79
N ALA A 16 -11.98 -6.76 -7.04
CA ALA A 16 -10.70 -7.35 -7.41
C ALA A 16 -10.90 -8.23 -8.66
N LYS A 17 -10.17 -7.95 -9.75
CA LYS A 17 -10.18 -8.78 -10.98
C LYS A 17 -9.41 -10.10 -10.81
N GLY A 18 -9.42 -10.72 -9.61
CA GLY A 18 -8.87 -12.05 -9.38
C GLY A 18 -7.88 -12.22 -8.21
N TYR A 19 -7.50 -11.16 -7.49
CA TYR A 19 -6.53 -11.28 -6.37
C TYR A 19 -7.19 -11.13 -5.00
N PRO A 20 -7.15 -12.17 -4.13
CA PRO A 20 -7.77 -12.11 -2.80
C PRO A 20 -7.11 -11.06 -1.89
N ALA A 21 -5.83 -10.76 -2.12
CA ALA A 21 -5.13 -9.70 -1.40
C ALA A 21 -5.79 -8.32 -1.55
N TRP A 22 -6.35 -8.01 -2.71
CA TRP A 22 -7.07 -6.74 -2.93
C TRP A 22 -8.34 -6.68 -2.09
N GLN A 23 -9.12 -7.76 -2.03
CA GLN A 23 -10.36 -7.79 -1.24
C GLN A 23 -10.07 -7.70 0.26
N ILE A 24 -9.02 -8.37 0.73
CA ILE A 24 -8.61 -8.34 2.14
C ILE A 24 -8.16 -6.92 2.52
N SER A 25 -7.29 -6.31 1.72
CA SER A 25 -6.82 -4.95 1.96
C SER A 25 -7.94 -3.92 1.84
N PHE A 26 -8.84 -4.06 0.86
CA PHE A 26 -9.98 -3.15 0.68
C PHE A 26 -10.99 -3.25 1.83
N LYS A 27 -11.23 -4.46 2.35
CA LYS A 27 -12.09 -4.68 3.51
C LYS A 27 -11.47 -4.06 4.77
N ALA A 28 -10.17 -4.27 5.01
CA ALA A 28 -9.48 -3.67 6.15
C ALA A 28 -9.46 -2.13 6.08
N TYR A 29 -9.24 -1.56 4.89
CA TYR A 29 -9.35 -0.12 4.67
C TYR A 29 -10.77 0.43 4.91
N THR A 30 -11.82 -0.30 4.50
CA THR A 30 -13.21 0.12 4.70
C THR A 30 -13.63 0.04 6.17
N ASP A 31 -13.13 -0.96 6.89
CA ASP A 31 -13.46 -1.23 8.29
C ASP A 31 -12.83 -0.20 9.23
N ASN A 32 -11.55 0.14 9.01
CA ASN A 32 -10.79 1.09 9.82
C ASN A 32 -9.81 1.90 8.96
N PRO A 33 -10.28 2.97 8.29
CA PRO A 33 -9.45 3.73 7.35
C PRO A 33 -8.29 4.48 8.02
N ASP A 34 -8.46 4.97 9.24
CA ASP A 34 -7.43 5.72 9.98
C ASP A 34 -6.23 4.83 10.35
N GLU A 35 -6.52 3.68 10.97
CA GLU A 35 -5.50 2.70 11.35
C GLU A 35 -4.79 2.11 10.11
N TRP A 36 -5.56 1.90 9.03
CA TRP A 36 -5.01 1.47 7.74
C TRP A 36 -4.05 2.52 7.14
N MET A 37 -4.37 3.80 7.24
CA MET A 37 -3.53 4.89 6.73
C MET A 37 -2.26 5.11 7.58
N ASP A 38 -2.34 4.90 8.90
CA ASP A 38 -1.16 4.95 9.79
C ASP A 38 -0.14 3.86 9.43
N GLU A 39 -0.58 2.60 9.33
CA GLU A 39 0.28 1.49 8.94
C GLU A 39 0.83 1.66 7.50
N TYR A 40 0.00 2.19 6.60
CA TYR A 40 0.39 2.51 5.23
C TYR A 40 1.47 3.59 5.18
N HIS A 41 1.37 4.67 5.96
CA HIS A 41 2.35 5.77 5.93
C HIS A 41 3.76 5.30 6.27
N ILE A 42 3.92 4.44 7.29
CA ILE A 42 5.22 3.92 7.69
C ILE A 42 5.85 3.10 6.55
N ARG A 43 5.05 2.24 5.92
CA ARG A 43 5.49 1.42 4.77
C ARG A 43 5.86 2.30 3.57
N SER A 44 5.02 3.28 3.25
CA SER A 44 5.25 4.22 2.15
C SER A 44 6.52 5.05 2.37
N MET A 45 6.78 5.53 3.59
CA MET A 45 8.01 6.26 3.93
C MET A 45 9.25 5.38 3.73
N VAL A 46 9.22 4.13 4.19
CA VAL A 46 10.34 3.20 4.01
C VAL A 46 10.60 2.97 2.52
N GLU A 47 9.56 2.72 1.71
CA GLU A 47 9.72 2.56 0.26
C GLU A 47 10.25 3.84 -0.41
N ALA A 48 9.80 5.02 0.01
CA ALA A 48 10.30 6.29 -0.49
C ALA A 48 11.78 6.50 -0.15
N VAL A 49 12.21 6.16 1.07
CA VAL A 49 13.61 6.21 1.50
C VAL A 49 14.46 5.26 0.67
N PHE A 50 14.07 3.98 0.55
CA PHE A 50 14.79 3.01 -0.26
C PHE A 50 14.84 3.40 -1.75
N SER A 51 13.75 3.96 -2.28
CA SER A 51 13.70 4.49 -3.64
C SER A 51 14.68 5.65 -3.82
N SER A 52 14.71 6.59 -2.87
CA SER A 52 15.61 7.74 -2.88
C SER A 52 17.08 7.31 -2.80
N ILE A 53 17.41 6.35 -1.93
CA ILE A 53 18.76 5.77 -1.81
C ILE A 53 19.16 5.12 -3.13
N LYS A 54 18.30 4.26 -3.70
CA LYS A 54 18.58 3.61 -5.00
C LYS A 54 18.73 4.61 -6.14
N ARG A 55 17.96 5.71 -6.15
CA ARG A 55 18.09 6.76 -7.17
C ARG A 55 19.38 7.56 -7.00
N CYS A 56 19.82 7.77 -5.76
CA CYS A 56 21.01 8.56 -5.48
C CYS A 56 22.31 7.76 -5.63
N PHE A 57 22.29 6.45 -5.36
CA PHE A 57 23.47 5.59 -5.26
C PHE A 57 23.40 4.33 -6.13
N GLY A 58 22.31 4.13 -6.87
CA GLY A 58 22.21 3.04 -7.83
C GLY A 58 23.04 3.34 -9.07
N PRO A 59 23.62 2.32 -9.72
CA PRO A 59 24.21 2.48 -11.05
C PRO A 59 23.13 2.91 -12.05
N ASP A 60 23.52 3.76 -13.02
CA ASP A 60 22.70 4.13 -14.19
C ASP A 60 22.19 2.89 -14.93
#